data_AF-A0AA96HPY8-F1
#
_entry.id   AF-A0AA96HPY8-F1
#
_cell.length_a   1.000
_cell.length_b   1.000
_cell.length_c   1.000
_cell.angle_alpha   90.00
_cell.angle_beta   90.00
_cell.angle_gamma   90.00
#
_symmetry.space_group_name_H-M   'P 1'
#
loop_
_entity.id
_entity.type
_entity.pdbx_description
1 polymer ?
#
loop_
_entity_poly.entity_id
_entity_poly.type
_entity_poly.pdbx_seq_one_letter_code
_entity_poly.pdbx_strand_id
1 'polypeptide(L)'
;MPENITTLLFVSWVIWGAIRGYFKGSWLSFFSVLGVVAAYVACVVLGRPLVDILQEQGFSPLIAALVVLPCLFFSVQLFVSSVPNISPLISKNKGQLPALGAVIGAGVNVVSGLVFVWFIDFALSLKDAPSDAELSHAEVVVDSPSSDQAIRQVASKAMETAAYLGSRATGKDEEQAKIIAVMTSKPAKTVTHFQGLAKSEELKRLVQNPQAQYLMATNNTGALKKLPEFSQLMSQPDMVGMAKAFSQEKNKDPEQFVADNFSWVWRRMQYLKNDTRVKAILSDEEVRTLIEKQNTAELLLNAKIHQLISIVLDDPKLEGVDYTQFVNQAEDGDAMLSRDADPAKSNPIYKWVSEAGTTKYTHWEDIPENKKSQAVLMTE
;
A
#
# COMPACT_ATOMS: atom_id res chain seq x y z
N MET A 1 13.38 22.96 12.15
CA MET A 1 14.11 23.58 11.01
C MET A 1 13.37 24.84 10.60
N PRO A 2 14.02 25.87 10.04
CA PRO A 2 13.30 27.00 9.46
C PRO A 2 12.27 26.50 8.44
N GLU A 3 11.03 26.95 8.57
CA GLU A 3 9.84 26.56 7.78
C GLU A 3 9.93 26.88 6.28
N ASN A 4 11.12 27.19 5.76
CA ASN A 4 11.35 27.59 4.38
C ASN A 4 12.57 26.88 3.75
N ILE A 5 13.26 25.98 4.47
CA ILE A 5 14.45 25.31 3.92
C ILE A 5 14.07 24.46 2.70
N THR A 6 12.98 23.67 2.79
CA THR A 6 12.57 22.79 1.68
C THR A 6 12.18 23.58 0.44
N THR A 7 11.43 24.67 0.60
CA THR A 7 11.11 25.59 -0.50
C THR A 7 12.37 26.19 -1.11
N LEU A 8 13.32 26.67 -0.29
CA LEU A 8 14.55 27.30 -0.80
C LEU A 8 15.41 26.31 -1.59
N LEU A 9 15.57 25.08 -1.09
CA LEU A 9 16.28 24.02 -1.80
C LEU A 9 15.60 23.67 -3.13
N PHE A 10 14.27 23.53 -3.12
CA PHE A 10 13.50 23.24 -4.33
C PHE A 10 13.64 24.35 -5.38
N VAL A 11 13.45 25.61 -5.00
CA VAL A 11 13.58 26.76 -5.91
C VAL A 11 15.01 26.86 -6.45
N SER A 12 16.02 26.67 -5.60
CA SER A 12 17.43 26.66 -6.02
C SER A 12 17.71 25.56 -7.04
N TRP A 13 17.14 24.36 -6.83
CA TRP A 13 17.28 23.23 -7.74
C TRP A 13 16.64 23.49 -9.11
N VAL A 14 15.45 24.10 -9.12
CA VAL A 14 14.74 24.48 -10.36
C VAL A 14 15.49 25.57 -11.12
N ILE A 15 15.94 26.62 -10.43
CA ILE A 15 16.73 27.71 -11.03
C ILE A 15 18.01 27.16 -11.63
N TRP A 16 18.73 26.29 -10.90
CA TRP A 16 19.92 25.63 -11.39
C TRP A 16 19.64 24.81 -12.66
N GLY A 17 18.51 24.12 -12.72
CA GLY A 17 18.05 23.38 -13.91
C GLY A 17 17.76 24.28 -15.11
N ALA A 18 17.09 25.41 -14.87
CA ALA A 18 16.80 26.41 -15.89
C ALA A 18 18.09 26.99 -16.48
N ILE A 19 19.04 27.37 -15.62
CA ILE A 19 20.35 27.90 -16.03
C ILE A 19 21.13 26.83 -16.82
N ARG A 20 21.19 25.60 -16.31
CA ARG A 20 21.88 24.49 -17.00
C ARG A 20 21.23 24.17 -18.35
N GLY A 21 19.91 24.20 -18.43
CA GLY A 21 19.16 24.01 -19.66
C GLY A 21 19.38 25.14 -20.67
N TYR A 22 19.46 26.38 -20.20
CA TYR A 22 19.76 27.56 -21.03
C TYR A 22 21.13 27.43 -21.72
N PHE A 23 22.17 27.06 -20.97
CA PHE A 23 23.52 26.91 -21.52
C PHE A 23 23.70 25.70 -22.43
N LYS A 24 22.87 24.66 -22.26
CA LYS A 24 22.89 23.45 -23.08
C LYS A 24 22.10 23.59 -24.39
N GLY A 25 21.05 24.41 -24.40
CA GLY A 25 20.12 24.50 -25.53
C GLY A 25 19.11 23.34 -25.55
N SER A 26 18.10 23.45 -26.42
CA SER A 26 16.93 22.54 -26.42
C SER A 26 17.27 21.07 -26.66
N TRP A 27 18.12 20.77 -27.64
CA TRP A 27 18.46 19.39 -28.02
C TRP A 27 19.14 18.63 -26.87
N LEU A 28 20.10 19.27 -26.21
CA LEU A 28 20.82 18.68 -25.10
C LEU A 28 19.96 18.58 -23.83
N SER A 29 18.92 19.41 -23.69
CA SER A 29 17.98 19.31 -22.57
C SER A 29 17.12 18.05 -22.63
N PHE A 30 16.92 17.41 -23.79
CA PHE A 30 16.21 16.12 -23.88
C PHE A 30 16.95 14.98 -23.18
N PHE A 31 18.28 15.02 -23.13
CA PHE A 31 19.06 14.05 -22.34
C PHE A 31 18.76 14.15 -20.84
N SER A 32 18.28 15.31 -20.36
CA SER A 32 17.85 15.44 -18.96
C SER A 32 16.55 14.68 -18.70
N VAL A 33 15.61 14.67 -19.66
CA VAL A 33 14.39 13.84 -19.58
C VAL A 33 14.76 12.36 -19.59
N LEU A 34 15.63 11.96 -20.54
CA LEU A 34 16.16 10.60 -20.59
C LEU A 34 16.89 10.22 -19.29
N GLY A 35 17.58 11.18 -18.68
CA GLY A 35 18.26 11.00 -17.40
C GLY A 35 17.30 10.69 -16.25
N VAL A 36 16.12 11.31 -16.19
CA VAL A 36 15.10 10.97 -15.19
C VAL A 36 14.56 9.55 -15.42
N VAL A 37 14.27 9.18 -16.67
CA VAL A 37 13.81 7.82 -17.00
C VAL A 37 14.88 6.79 -16.66
N ALA A 38 16.13 7.04 -17.04
CA ALA A 38 17.26 6.17 -16.74
C ALA A 38 17.52 6.07 -15.23
N ALA A 39 17.38 7.17 -14.49
CA ALA A 39 17.49 7.17 -13.03
C ALA A 39 16.41 6.32 -12.37
N TYR A 40 15.16 6.40 -12.84
CA TYR A 40 14.08 5.55 -12.36
C TYR A 40 14.36 4.07 -12.63
N VAL A 41 14.75 3.71 -13.87
CA VAL A 41 15.12 2.33 -14.23
C VAL A 41 16.30 1.85 -13.39
N ALA A 42 17.31 2.69 -13.18
CA ALA A 42 18.46 2.36 -12.35
C ALA A 42 18.05 2.11 -10.90
N CYS A 43 17.14 2.88 -10.32
CA CYS A 43 16.62 2.60 -8.98
C CYS A 43 15.92 1.24 -8.88
N VAL A 44 15.20 0.83 -9.91
CA VAL A 44 14.53 -0.50 -9.94
C VAL A 44 15.55 -1.64 -10.07
N VAL A 45 16.54 -1.50 -10.96
CA VAL A 45 17.49 -2.59 -11.25
C VAL A 45 18.64 -2.66 -10.23
N LEU A 46 19.19 -1.51 -9.85
CA LEU A 46 20.39 -1.40 -9.01
C LEU A 46 20.08 -0.98 -7.57
N GLY A 47 18.87 -0.53 -7.25
CA GLY A 47 18.53 -0.08 -5.90
C GLY A 47 18.72 -1.18 -4.86
N ARG A 48 18.17 -2.37 -5.12
CA ARG A 48 18.26 -3.52 -4.20
C ARG A 48 19.71 -3.95 -3.90
N PRO A 49 20.57 -4.28 -4.88
CA PRO A 49 21.93 -4.72 -4.57
C PRO A 49 22.76 -3.65 -3.84
N LEU A 50 22.53 -2.36 -4.13
CA LEU A 50 23.22 -1.27 -3.42
C LEU A 50 22.71 -1.09 -1.98
N VAL A 51 21.42 -1.32 -1.73
CA VAL A 51 20.86 -1.32 -0.37
C VAL A 51 21.43 -2.49 0.43
N ASP A 52 21.53 -3.68 -0.17
CA ASP A 52 22.06 -4.88 0.49
C ASP A 52 23.54 -4.66 0.91
N ILE A 53 24.36 -4.06 0.05
CA ILE A 53 25.76 -3.69 0.38
C ILE A 53 25.84 -2.77 1.60
N LEU A 54 24.93 -1.80 1.71
CA LEU A 54 24.93 -0.87 2.82
C LEU A 54 24.41 -1.54 4.11
N GLN A 55 23.50 -2.51 4.00
CA GLN A 55 23.07 -3.32 5.14
C GLN A 55 24.20 -4.23 5.67
N GLU A 56 25.03 -4.79 4.79
CA GLU A 56 26.23 -5.55 5.19
C GLU A 56 27.22 -4.72 6.02
N GLN A 57 27.19 -3.39 5.87
CA GLN A 57 27.97 -2.44 6.68
C GLN A 57 27.30 -2.09 8.03
N GLY A 58 26.16 -2.70 8.35
CA GLY A 58 25.44 -2.52 9.61
C GLY A 58 24.40 -1.40 9.60
N PHE A 59 24.10 -0.80 8.44
CA PHE A 59 23.00 0.16 8.35
C PHE A 59 21.66 -0.57 8.39
N SER A 60 20.66 0.02 9.06
CA SER A 60 19.31 -0.54 9.01
C SER A 60 18.76 -0.50 7.58
N PRO A 61 17.91 -1.47 7.17
CA PRO A 61 17.34 -1.52 5.83
C PRO A 61 16.69 -0.21 5.38
N LEU A 62 16.02 0.48 6.31
CA LEU A 62 15.38 1.77 6.06
C LEU A 62 16.37 2.87 5.73
N ILE A 63 17.38 3.04 6.60
CA ILE A 63 18.40 4.07 6.42
C ILE A 63 19.17 3.78 5.14
N ALA A 64 19.48 2.51 4.88
CA ALA A 64 20.14 2.09 3.66
C ALA A 64 19.32 2.48 2.42
N ALA A 65 18.03 2.17 2.37
CA ALA A 65 17.14 2.54 1.26
C ALA A 65 16.98 4.06 1.10
N LEU A 66 16.80 4.78 2.21
CA LEU A 66 16.66 6.24 2.23
C LEU A 66 17.91 6.97 1.75
N VAL A 67 19.09 6.39 1.91
CA VAL A 67 20.34 6.98 1.42
C VAL A 67 20.58 6.55 -0.03
N VAL A 68 20.54 5.25 -0.30
CA VAL A 68 20.92 4.67 -1.60
C VAL A 68 20.00 5.13 -2.71
N LEU A 69 18.67 5.06 -2.55
CA LEU A 69 17.73 5.35 -3.63
C LEU A 69 17.81 6.80 -4.14
N PRO A 70 17.77 7.85 -3.30
CA PRO A 70 17.93 9.21 -3.80
C PRO A 70 19.35 9.45 -4.33
N CYS A 71 20.40 8.96 -3.65
CA CYS A 71 21.77 9.12 -4.14
C CYS A 71 21.94 8.50 -5.54
N LEU A 72 21.42 7.30 -5.76
CA LEU A 72 21.45 6.61 -7.04
C LEU A 72 20.63 7.36 -8.09
N PHE A 73 19.41 7.78 -7.74
CA PHE A 73 18.53 8.53 -8.64
C PHE A 73 19.22 9.79 -9.16
N PHE A 74 19.70 10.65 -8.25
CA PHE A 74 20.36 11.90 -8.63
C PHE A 74 21.68 11.66 -9.33
N SER A 75 22.47 10.66 -8.91
CA SER A 75 23.76 10.35 -9.57
C SER A 75 23.55 9.92 -11.02
N VAL A 76 22.62 9.00 -11.28
CA VAL A 76 22.33 8.53 -12.64
C VAL A 76 21.69 9.64 -13.48
N GLN A 77 20.74 10.40 -12.92
CA GLN A 77 20.14 11.54 -13.61
C GLN A 77 21.21 12.55 -14.02
N LEU A 78 22.11 12.92 -13.10
CA LEU A 78 23.19 13.86 -13.37
C LEU A 78 24.20 13.30 -14.37
N PHE A 79 24.56 12.03 -14.26
CA PHE A 79 25.49 11.35 -15.16
C PHE A 79 24.97 11.35 -16.60
N VAL A 80 23.77 10.81 -16.84
CA VAL A 80 23.14 10.75 -18.16
C VAL A 80 22.94 12.15 -18.74
N SER A 81 22.52 13.11 -17.92
CA SER A 81 22.38 14.51 -18.33
C SER A 81 23.72 15.17 -18.68
N SER A 82 24.86 14.63 -18.22
CA SER A 82 26.19 15.19 -18.46
C SER A 82 26.92 14.57 -19.64
N VAL A 83 26.51 13.38 -20.10
CA VAL A 83 27.11 12.67 -21.25
C VAL A 83 27.32 13.59 -22.46
N PRO A 84 26.36 14.45 -22.87
CA PRO A 84 26.56 15.28 -24.05
C PRO A 84 27.63 16.38 -23.88
N ASN A 85 27.96 16.76 -22.65
CA ASN A 85 29.02 17.73 -22.39
C ASN A 85 30.42 17.11 -22.54
N ILE A 86 30.53 15.79 -22.37
CA ILE A 86 31.80 15.05 -22.42
C ILE A 86 32.12 14.65 -23.87
N SER A 87 31.10 14.44 -24.70
CA SER A 87 31.28 14.03 -26.10
C SER A 87 31.31 15.24 -27.06
N PRO A 88 32.47 15.60 -27.64
CA PRO A 88 32.57 16.70 -28.59
C PRO A 88 31.80 16.45 -29.90
N LEU A 89 31.44 15.19 -30.19
CA LEU A 89 30.63 14.81 -31.35
C LEU A 89 29.18 15.29 -31.23
N ILE A 90 28.63 15.32 -30.01
CA ILE A 90 27.22 15.70 -29.76
C ILE A 90 27.10 17.21 -29.53
N SER A 91 28.15 17.86 -29.00
CA SER A 91 28.11 19.27 -28.61
C SER A 91 28.25 20.28 -29.77
N LYS A 92 28.62 19.84 -30.98
CA LYS A 92 28.80 20.73 -32.14
C LYS A 92 27.49 21.37 -32.62
N ASN A 93 26.34 20.75 -32.34
CA ASN A 93 25.02 21.31 -32.64
C ASN A 93 24.39 21.93 -31.38
N LYS A 94 24.99 23.01 -30.86
CA LYS A 94 24.31 23.85 -29.86
C LYS A 94 23.07 24.45 -30.51
N GLY A 95 21.90 23.88 -30.20
CA GLY A 95 20.62 24.30 -30.76
C GLY A 95 20.35 25.79 -30.48
N GLN A 96 19.83 26.51 -31.48
CA GLN A 96 19.66 27.97 -31.49
C GLN A 96 18.58 28.50 -30.53
N LEU A 97 17.99 27.66 -29.66
CA LEU A 97 16.88 28.03 -28.79
C LEU A 97 17.23 27.83 -27.31
N PRO A 98 18.06 28.70 -26.71
CA PRO A 98 18.46 28.59 -25.30
C PRO A 98 17.26 28.78 -24.36
N ALA A 99 16.27 29.60 -24.73
CA ALA A 99 15.04 29.76 -23.96
C ALA A 99 14.25 28.44 -23.84
N LEU A 100 14.12 27.68 -24.94
CA LEU A 100 13.48 26.36 -24.91
C LEU A 100 14.28 25.37 -24.06
N GLY A 101 15.62 25.43 -24.13
CA GLY A 101 16.51 24.65 -23.26
C GLY A 101 16.27 24.94 -21.77
N ALA A 102 16.09 26.21 -21.40
CA ALA A 102 15.80 26.64 -20.03
C ALA A 102 14.44 26.11 -19.54
N VAL A 103 13.39 26.18 -20.36
CA VAL A 103 12.06 25.66 -20.02
C VAL A 103 12.09 24.15 -19.80
N ILE A 104 12.73 23.38 -20.71
CA ILE A 104 12.87 21.93 -20.55
C ILE A 104 13.69 21.61 -19.29
N GLY A 105 14.81 22.32 -19.08
CA GLY A 105 15.67 22.14 -17.91
C GLY A 105 14.95 22.44 -16.60
N ALA A 106 14.17 23.52 -16.55
CA ALA A 106 13.32 23.85 -15.41
C ALA A 106 12.27 22.75 -15.18
N GLY A 107 11.57 22.30 -16.22
CA GLY A 107 10.54 21.25 -16.11
C GLY A 107 11.09 19.92 -15.56
N VAL A 108 12.23 19.45 -16.08
CA VAL A 108 12.90 18.25 -15.57
C VAL A 108 13.34 18.41 -14.12
N ASN A 109 13.83 19.60 -13.75
CA ASN A 109 14.24 19.87 -12.38
C ASN A 109 13.07 20.12 -11.43
N VAL A 110 11.91 20.54 -11.90
CA VAL A 110 10.68 20.53 -11.10
C VAL A 110 10.35 19.09 -10.72
N VAL A 111 10.33 18.15 -11.69
CA VAL A 111 10.02 16.74 -11.39
C VAL A 111 11.02 16.14 -10.41
N SER A 112 12.32 16.24 -10.68
CA SER A 112 13.35 15.70 -9.79
C SER A 112 13.42 16.44 -8.44
N GLY A 113 13.12 17.74 -8.41
CA GLY A 113 13.00 18.51 -7.19
C GLY A 113 11.82 18.10 -6.32
N LEU A 114 10.68 17.75 -6.93
CA LEU A 114 9.53 17.20 -6.20
C LEU A 114 9.86 15.83 -5.58
N VAL A 115 10.56 14.97 -6.32
CA VAL A 115 11.08 13.70 -5.80
C VAL A 115 12.02 13.96 -4.61
N PHE A 116 12.93 14.92 -4.71
CA PHE A 116 13.83 15.31 -3.62
C PHE A 116 13.08 15.77 -2.37
N VAL A 117 12.11 16.68 -2.53
CA VAL A 117 11.29 17.20 -1.43
C VAL A 117 10.50 16.07 -0.76
N TRP A 118 9.93 15.15 -1.56
CA TRP A 118 9.23 13.98 -1.04
C TRP A 118 10.15 13.08 -0.19
N PHE A 119 11.39 12.81 -0.64
CA PHE A 119 12.36 12.04 0.14
C PHE A 119 12.73 12.73 1.45
N ILE A 120 12.95 14.05 1.43
CA ILE A 120 13.23 14.81 2.66
C ILE A 120 12.04 14.75 3.62
N ASP A 121 10.83 14.98 3.12
CA ASP A 121 9.62 14.95 3.93
C ASP A 121 9.42 13.58 4.59
N PHE A 122 9.64 12.50 3.82
CA PHE A 122 9.59 11.15 4.35
C PHE A 122 10.67 10.88 5.40
N ALA A 123 11.92 11.25 5.12
CA ALA A 123 13.03 11.04 6.06
C ALA A 123 12.87 11.83 7.36
N LEU A 124 12.40 13.08 7.28
CA LEU A 124 12.10 13.90 8.46
C LEU A 124 10.92 13.30 9.26
N SER A 125 9.86 12.88 8.58
CA SER A 125 8.70 12.28 9.25
C SER A 125 9.03 10.96 9.95
N LEU A 126 10.01 10.20 9.46
CA LEU A 126 10.50 9.00 10.14
C LEU A 126 11.34 9.32 11.37
N LYS A 127 12.07 10.43 11.35
CA LYS A 127 12.84 10.91 12.51
C LYS A 127 11.92 11.43 13.61
N ASP A 128 10.88 12.14 13.21
CA ASP A 128 9.91 12.76 14.12
C ASP A 128 8.76 11.81 14.47
N ALA A 129 8.78 10.56 13.98
CA ALA A 129 7.80 9.55 14.36
C ALA A 129 7.87 9.37 15.90
N PRO A 130 6.78 9.68 16.62
CA PRO A 130 6.79 9.69 18.07
C PRO A 130 7.22 8.31 18.57
N SER A 131 8.19 8.29 19.48
CA SER A 131 8.46 7.09 20.27
C SER A 131 7.16 6.69 20.98
N ASP A 132 6.93 5.39 21.16
CA ASP A 132 5.65 4.79 21.60
C ASP A 132 4.97 5.45 22.82
N ALA A 133 5.69 6.23 23.62
CA ALA A 133 5.19 6.96 24.77
C ALA A 133 4.39 8.25 24.45
N GLU A 134 4.51 8.85 23.26
CA GLU A 134 3.89 10.15 22.94
C GLU A 134 2.64 10.10 22.04
N LEU A 135 2.32 8.92 21.48
CA LEU A 135 1.20 8.75 20.54
C LEU A 135 -0.19 8.99 21.16
N SER A 136 -0.34 8.90 22.48
CA SER A 136 -1.65 9.02 23.15
C SER A 136 -2.14 10.46 23.35
N HIS A 137 -1.32 11.49 23.07
CA HIS A 137 -1.69 12.89 23.28
C HIS A 137 -1.37 13.82 22.10
N ALA A 138 -1.03 13.28 20.92
CA ALA A 138 -0.84 14.09 19.73
C ALA A 138 -2.20 14.66 19.27
N GLU A 139 -2.58 15.80 19.84
CA GLU A 139 -3.61 16.67 19.27
C GLU A 139 -3.24 16.89 17.80
N VAL A 140 -4.22 16.70 16.91
CA VAL A 140 -4.08 16.98 15.48
C VAL A 140 -3.82 18.47 15.34
N VAL A 141 -2.53 18.86 15.38
CA VAL A 141 -2.13 20.24 15.12
C VAL A 141 -2.60 20.55 13.71
N VAL A 142 -3.60 21.42 13.62
CA VAL A 142 -4.10 21.93 12.36
C VAL A 142 -3.01 22.85 11.82
N ASP A 143 -2.14 22.28 10.99
CA ASP A 143 -1.05 23.03 10.36
C ASP A 143 -1.63 24.23 9.62
N SER A 144 -1.15 25.41 10.01
CA SER A 144 -1.42 26.64 9.27
C SER A 144 -0.89 26.50 7.84
N PRO A 145 -1.60 26.99 6.81
CA PRO A 145 -1.21 26.84 5.42
C PRO A 145 0.08 27.61 5.14
N SER A 146 1.23 26.95 5.26
CA SER A 146 2.54 27.47 4.88
C SER A 146 2.82 27.17 3.40
N SER A 147 3.64 28.01 2.76
CA SER A 147 4.14 27.77 1.40
C SER A 147 4.84 26.41 1.25
N ASP A 148 5.52 25.98 2.31
CA ASP A 148 6.16 24.66 2.42
C ASP A 148 5.12 23.53 2.29
N GLN A 149 3.93 23.69 2.86
CA GLN A 149 2.85 22.70 2.78
C GLN A 149 2.36 22.52 1.35
N ALA A 150 2.26 23.61 0.57
CA ALA A 150 1.84 23.54 -0.83
C ALA A 150 2.81 22.72 -1.68
N ILE A 151 4.12 22.95 -1.54
CA ILE A 151 5.14 22.18 -2.30
C ILE A 151 5.13 20.70 -1.88
N ARG A 152 5.01 20.41 -0.58
CA ARG A 152 4.90 19.03 -0.08
C ARG A 152 3.65 18.32 -0.60
N GLN A 153 2.51 19.01 -0.66
CA GLN A 153 1.28 18.45 -1.25
C GLN A 153 1.43 18.15 -2.74
N VAL A 154 2.04 19.06 -3.50
CA VAL A 154 2.32 18.85 -4.93
C VAL A 154 3.27 17.66 -5.12
N ALA A 155 4.34 17.58 -4.32
CA ALA A 155 5.28 16.47 -4.35
C ALA A 155 4.60 15.14 -4.04
N SER A 156 3.79 15.09 -2.98
CA SER A 156 3.02 13.91 -2.58
C SER A 156 2.08 13.45 -3.70
N LYS A 157 1.35 14.37 -4.33
CA LYS A 157 0.43 14.05 -5.44
C LYS A 157 1.16 13.61 -6.71
N ALA A 158 2.33 14.19 -6.99
CA ALA A 158 3.18 13.76 -8.09
C ALA A 158 3.66 12.32 -7.88
N MET A 159 4.10 11.99 -6.64
CA MET A 159 4.51 10.64 -6.26
C MET A 159 3.35 9.65 -6.27
N GLU A 160 2.16 10.04 -5.81
CA GLU A 160 0.93 9.25 -5.94
C GLU A 160 0.69 8.84 -7.40
N THR A 161 0.72 9.82 -8.30
CA THR A 161 0.49 9.59 -9.74
C THR A 161 1.57 8.69 -10.35
N ALA A 162 2.84 8.95 -10.01
CA ALA A 162 3.96 8.15 -10.48
C ALA A 162 3.88 6.70 -9.99
N ALA A 163 3.55 6.49 -8.71
CA ALA A 163 3.38 5.18 -8.10
C ALA A 163 2.19 4.42 -8.69
N TYR A 164 1.06 5.11 -8.93
CA TYR A 164 -0.10 4.54 -9.61
C TYR A 164 0.26 4.05 -11.02
N LEU A 165 0.83 4.93 -11.85
CA LEU A 165 1.19 4.61 -13.24
C LEU A 165 2.26 3.52 -13.31
N GLY A 166 3.27 3.59 -12.44
CA GLY A 166 4.31 2.57 -12.33
C GLY A 166 3.73 1.20 -11.97
N SER A 167 2.86 1.14 -10.96
CA SER A 167 2.21 -0.11 -10.54
C SER A 167 1.36 -0.72 -11.66
N ARG A 168 0.58 0.10 -12.36
CA ARG A 168 -0.22 -0.34 -13.53
C ARG A 168 0.66 -0.85 -14.67
N ALA A 169 1.78 -0.18 -14.95
CA ALA A 169 2.72 -0.61 -15.98
C ALA A 169 3.37 -1.97 -15.65
N THR A 170 3.48 -2.32 -14.37
CA THR A 170 3.95 -3.64 -13.90
C THR A 170 2.85 -4.72 -13.82
N GLY A 171 1.65 -4.45 -14.33
CA GLY A 171 0.55 -5.41 -14.39
C GLY A 171 -0.26 -5.56 -13.11
N LYS A 172 -0.10 -4.68 -12.11
CA LYS A 172 -0.96 -4.68 -10.92
C LYS A 172 -2.38 -4.21 -11.27
N ASP A 173 -3.38 -4.79 -10.62
CA ASP A 173 -4.77 -4.37 -10.82
C ASP A 173 -5.00 -2.93 -10.33
N GLU A 174 -6.16 -2.38 -10.66
CA GLU A 174 -6.46 -0.98 -10.38
C GLU A 174 -6.55 -0.68 -8.87
N GLU A 175 -7.04 -1.63 -8.07
CA GLU A 175 -7.20 -1.45 -6.63
C GLU A 175 -5.83 -1.53 -5.94
N GLN A 176 -4.99 -2.51 -6.29
CA GLN A 176 -3.62 -2.62 -5.80
C GLN A 176 -2.78 -1.38 -6.17
N ALA A 177 -2.89 -0.89 -7.41
CA ALA A 177 -2.16 0.30 -7.83
C ALA A 177 -2.57 1.57 -7.06
N LYS A 178 -3.86 1.72 -6.74
CA LYS A 178 -4.37 2.83 -5.90
C LYS A 178 -3.85 2.73 -4.46
N ILE A 179 -3.85 1.54 -3.87
CA ILE A 179 -3.30 1.31 -2.53
C ILE A 179 -1.82 1.72 -2.50
N ILE A 180 -1.02 1.22 -3.45
CA ILE A 180 0.41 1.57 -3.55
C ILE A 180 0.59 3.09 -3.72
N ALA A 181 -0.24 3.72 -4.56
CA ALA A 181 -0.18 5.15 -4.79
C ALA A 181 -0.44 5.98 -3.53
N VAL A 182 -1.50 5.65 -2.79
CA VAL A 182 -1.87 6.31 -1.53
C VAL A 182 -0.78 6.11 -0.48
N MET A 183 -0.27 4.88 -0.34
CA MET A 183 0.84 4.59 0.58
C MET A 183 2.09 5.38 0.21
N THR A 184 2.39 5.53 -1.08
CA THR A 184 3.56 6.28 -1.56
C THR A 184 3.38 7.79 -1.43
N SER A 185 2.15 8.31 -1.49
CA SER A 185 1.92 9.75 -1.37
C SER A 185 2.13 10.26 0.05
N LYS A 186 1.84 9.43 1.06
CA LYS A 186 2.00 9.76 2.48
C LYS A 186 2.59 8.58 3.26
N PRO A 187 3.84 8.18 2.97
CA PRO A 187 4.42 6.96 3.51
C PRO A 187 4.55 7.01 5.03
N ALA A 188 4.98 8.14 5.60
CA ALA A 188 5.09 8.28 7.03
C ALA A 188 3.74 8.18 7.74
N LYS A 189 2.72 8.93 7.29
CA LYS A 189 1.37 8.84 7.88
C LYS A 189 0.79 7.43 7.78
N THR A 190 1.01 6.76 6.64
CA THR A 190 0.57 5.37 6.45
C THR A 190 1.24 4.44 7.46
N VAL A 191 2.56 4.56 7.65
CA VAL A 191 3.31 3.76 8.62
C VAL A 191 2.82 4.06 10.05
N THR A 192 2.61 5.32 10.41
CA THR A 192 2.08 5.71 11.72
C THR A 192 0.70 5.14 11.98
N HIS A 193 -0.24 5.27 11.02
CA HIS A 193 -1.58 4.70 11.15
C HIS A 193 -1.52 3.17 11.28
N PHE A 194 -0.67 2.52 10.50
CA PHE A 194 -0.49 1.07 10.58
C PHE A 194 0.10 0.63 11.93
N GLN A 195 1.06 1.39 12.48
CA GLN A 195 1.61 1.16 13.82
C GLN A 195 0.55 1.31 14.92
N GLY A 196 -0.23 2.39 14.87
CA GLY A 196 -1.31 2.62 15.83
C GLY A 196 -2.37 1.51 15.76
N LEU A 197 -2.76 1.10 14.56
CA LEU A 197 -3.67 -0.02 14.35
C LEU A 197 -3.11 -1.34 14.86
N ALA A 198 -1.86 -1.67 14.54
CA ALA A 198 -1.22 -2.91 14.98
C ALA A 198 -1.14 -3.03 16.51
N LYS A 199 -1.10 -1.90 17.22
CA LYS A 199 -1.08 -1.81 18.69
C LYS A 199 -2.46 -1.64 19.32
N SER A 200 -3.50 -1.45 18.53
CA SER A 200 -4.85 -1.19 19.05
C SER A 200 -5.49 -2.45 19.65
N GLU A 201 -6.05 -2.30 20.86
CA GLU A 201 -6.78 -3.38 21.52
C GLU A 201 -8.09 -3.70 20.76
N GLU A 202 -8.67 -2.74 20.04
CA GLU A 202 -9.85 -2.92 19.21
C GLU A 202 -9.59 -3.86 18.03
N LEU A 203 -8.46 -3.69 17.34
CA LEU A 203 -8.05 -4.61 16.28
C LEU A 203 -7.85 -6.01 16.85
N LYS A 204 -7.16 -6.11 17.98
CA LYS A 204 -6.91 -7.39 18.65
C LYS A 204 -8.20 -8.08 19.05
N ARG A 205 -9.16 -7.36 19.65
CA ARG A 205 -10.50 -7.87 19.98
C ARG A 205 -11.23 -8.35 18.73
N LEU A 206 -11.24 -7.57 17.66
CA LEU A 206 -11.90 -7.97 16.41
C LEU A 206 -11.27 -9.24 15.83
N VAL A 207 -9.95 -9.31 15.74
CA VAL A 207 -9.23 -10.47 15.17
C VAL A 207 -9.37 -11.71 16.06
N GLN A 208 -9.48 -11.55 17.38
CA GLN A 208 -9.65 -12.65 18.33
C GLN A 208 -11.12 -13.06 18.54
N ASN A 209 -12.09 -12.26 18.10
CA ASN A 209 -13.52 -12.57 18.26
C ASN A 209 -13.92 -13.73 17.32
N PRO A 210 -14.42 -14.88 17.85
CA PRO A 210 -14.77 -16.04 17.02
C PRO A 210 -15.89 -15.76 16.00
N GLN A 211 -16.86 -14.91 16.35
CA GLN A 211 -17.93 -14.51 15.44
C GLN A 211 -17.37 -13.65 14.30
N ALA A 212 -16.48 -12.72 14.58
CA ALA A 212 -15.80 -11.93 13.55
C ALA A 212 -14.97 -12.83 12.62
N GLN A 213 -14.23 -13.79 13.17
CA GLN A 213 -13.49 -14.79 12.40
C GLN A 213 -14.41 -15.62 11.49
N TYR A 214 -15.56 -16.09 12.00
CA TYR A 214 -16.57 -16.80 11.21
C TYR A 214 -17.11 -15.94 10.06
N LEU A 215 -17.44 -14.68 10.32
CA LEU A 215 -17.95 -13.75 9.31
C LEU A 215 -16.88 -13.41 8.26
N MET A 216 -15.62 -13.27 8.65
CA MET A 216 -14.49 -13.11 7.73
C MET A 216 -14.25 -14.38 6.89
N ALA A 217 -14.35 -15.57 7.50
CA ALA A 217 -14.21 -16.87 6.83
C ALA A 217 -15.27 -17.08 5.74
N THR A 218 -16.52 -16.73 6.05
CA THR A 218 -17.67 -16.83 5.13
C THR A 218 -17.80 -15.63 4.20
N ASN A 219 -16.90 -14.64 4.31
CA ASN A 219 -16.95 -13.37 3.58
C ASN A 219 -18.27 -12.59 3.76
N ASN A 220 -18.93 -12.75 4.91
CA ASN A 220 -20.17 -12.06 5.24
C ASN A 220 -19.86 -10.66 5.83
N THR A 221 -19.35 -9.78 4.98
CA THR A 221 -18.85 -8.46 5.36
C THR A 221 -19.97 -7.53 5.81
N GLY A 222 -21.19 -7.72 5.30
CA GLY A 222 -22.39 -7.00 5.75
C GLY A 222 -22.76 -7.27 7.21
N ALA A 223 -22.61 -8.50 7.69
CA ALA A 223 -22.79 -8.82 9.11
C ALA A 223 -21.57 -8.44 9.95
N LEU A 224 -20.36 -8.55 9.40
CA LEU A 224 -19.12 -8.11 10.07
C LEU A 224 -19.19 -6.64 10.49
N LYS A 225 -19.70 -5.76 9.62
CA LYS A 225 -19.90 -4.33 9.91
C LYS A 225 -20.82 -4.05 11.10
N LYS A 226 -21.74 -4.98 11.40
CA LYS A 226 -22.71 -4.84 12.49
C LYS A 226 -22.14 -5.26 13.84
N LEU A 227 -20.95 -5.87 13.87
CA LEU A 227 -20.33 -6.25 15.14
C LEU A 227 -19.87 -5.01 15.92
N PRO A 228 -20.10 -4.97 17.24
CA PRO A 228 -19.62 -3.87 18.10
C PRO A 228 -18.11 -3.66 17.98
N GLU A 229 -17.32 -4.73 17.89
CA GLU A 229 -15.86 -4.68 17.76
C GLU A 229 -15.41 -4.03 16.45
N PHE A 230 -16.13 -4.29 15.35
CA PHE A 230 -15.84 -3.66 14.07
C PHE A 230 -16.15 -2.16 14.13
N SER A 231 -17.27 -1.78 14.72
CA SER A 231 -17.63 -0.36 14.93
C SER A 231 -16.63 0.36 15.84
N GLN A 232 -16.14 -0.29 16.90
CA GLN A 232 -15.09 0.23 17.77
C GLN A 232 -13.78 0.45 17.00
N LEU A 233 -13.37 -0.52 16.16
CA LEU A 233 -12.20 -0.39 15.32
C LEU A 233 -12.34 0.76 14.31
N MET A 234 -13.48 0.88 13.64
CA MET A 234 -13.75 1.96 12.68
C MET A 234 -13.80 3.35 13.33
N SER A 235 -14.04 3.40 14.64
CA SER A 235 -14.02 4.65 15.42
C SER A 235 -12.60 5.10 15.80
N GLN A 236 -11.59 4.24 15.62
CA GLN A 236 -10.19 4.59 15.91
C GLN A 236 -9.69 5.66 14.93
N PRO A 237 -9.00 6.71 15.40
CA PRO A 237 -8.47 7.77 14.54
C PRO A 237 -7.60 7.24 13.39
N ASP A 238 -6.77 6.23 13.67
CA ASP A 238 -5.92 5.61 12.66
C ASP A 238 -6.70 4.83 11.61
N MET A 239 -7.76 4.11 12.01
CA MET A 239 -8.63 3.42 11.07
C MET A 239 -9.40 4.41 10.19
N VAL A 240 -9.91 5.50 10.77
CA VAL A 240 -10.59 6.56 10.01
C VAL A 240 -9.64 7.19 8.98
N GLY A 241 -8.40 7.47 9.39
CA GLY A 241 -7.35 8.00 8.51
C GLY A 241 -7.06 7.05 7.34
N MET A 242 -6.86 5.77 7.66
CA MET A 242 -6.57 4.71 6.70
C MET A 242 -7.74 4.45 5.75
N ALA A 243 -8.96 4.31 6.28
CA ALA A 243 -10.17 4.11 5.49
C ALA A 243 -10.39 5.26 4.50
N LYS A 244 -10.26 6.52 4.95
CA LYS A 244 -10.34 7.69 4.06
C LYS A 244 -9.24 7.72 3.01
N ALA A 245 -8.03 7.27 3.35
CA ALA A 245 -6.92 7.23 2.42
C ALA A 245 -7.18 6.24 1.28
N PHE A 246 -7.77 5.08 1.57
CA PHE A 246 -8.04 4.03 0.59
C PHE A 246 -9.43 4.13 -0.08
N SER A 247 -10.42 4.76 0.56
CA SER A 247 -11.78 4.91 0.05
C SER A 247 -11.96 6.14 -0.86
N GLN A 248 -10.90 6.70 -1.45
CA GLN A 248 -11.00 7.92 -2.27
C GLN A 248 -11.86 7.78 -3.54
N GLU A 249 -12.39 6.59 -3.82
CA GLU A 249 -13.49 6.42 -4.77
C GLU A 249 -14.79 7.01 -4.23
N LYS A 250 -15.35 7.99 -4.94
CA LYS A 250 -16.54 8.77 -4.56
C LYS A 250 -17.79 7.98 -4.16
N ASN A 251 -17.85 6.66 -4.37
CA ASN A 251 -19.07 5.86 -4.22
C ASN A 251 -18.90 4.60 -3.35
N LYS A 252 -17.74 4.35 -2.73
CA LYS A 252 -17.57 3.16 -1.86
C LYS A 252 -17.77 3.56 -0.39
N ASP A 253 -18.63 2.82 0.30
CA ASP A 253 -18.77 2.87 1.76
C ASP A 253 -17.42 2.49 2.40
N PRO A 254 -16.76 3.39 3.16
CA PRO A 254 -15.45 3.12 3.75
C PRO A 254 -15.49 1.91 4.70
N GLU A 255 -16.60 1.70 5.40
CA GLU A 255 -16.76 0.53 6.29
C GLU A 255 -16.83 -0.77 5.48
N GLN A 256 -17.54 -0.76 4.35
CA GLN A 256 -17.60 -1.89 3.44
C GLN A 256 -16.22 -2.23 2.88
N PHE A 257 -15.49 -1.22 2.40
CA PHE A 257 -14.13 -1.40 1.90
C PHE A 257 -13.23 -2.03 2.97
N VAL A 258 -13.25 -1.51 4.20
CA VAL A 258 -12.45 -2.06 5.30
C VAL A 258 -12.89 -3.49 5.62
N ALA A 259 -14.18 -3.77 5.75
CA ALA A 259 -14.69 -5.11 6.03
C ALA A 259 -14.28 -6.14 4.96
N ASP A 260 -14.37 -5.78 3.68
CA ASP A 260 -13.97 -6.63 2.55
C ASP A 260 -12.46 -6.92 2.59
N ASN A 261 -11.63 -5.90 2.83
CA ASN A 261 -10.18 -6.06 2.95
C ASN A 261 -9.80 -6.92 4.17
N PHE A 262 -10.42 -6.71 5.32
CA PHE A 262 -10.18 -7.53 6.52
C PHE A 262 -10.54 -9.00 6.28
N SER A 263 -11.70 -9.25 5.70
CA SER A 263 -12.15 -10.61 5.37
C SER A 263 -11.23 -11.28 4.36
N TRP A 264 -10.74 -10.54 3.37
CA TRP A 264 -9.75 -11.02 2.42
C TRP A 264 -8.40 -11.32 3.08
N VAL A 265 -7.82 -10.37 3.84
CA VAL A 265 -6.54 -10.55 4.54
C VAL A 265 -6.63 -11.73 5.52
N TRP A 266 -7.70 -11.84 6.29
CA TRP A 266 -7.86 -12.90 7.28
C TRP A 266 -7.89 -14.28 6.63
N ARG A 267 -8.73 -14.48 5.61
CA ARG A 267 -8.79 -15.76 4.85
C ARG A 267 -7.44 -16.11 4.25
N ARG A 268 -6.77 -15.10 3.69
CA ARG A 268 -5.43 -15.25 3.15
C ARG A 268 -4.42 -15.70 4.19
N MET A 269 -4.43 -15.10 5.38
CA MET A 269 -3.57 -15.49 6.49
C MET A 269 -3.83 -16.94 6.94
N GLN A 270 -5.09 -17.37 7.00
CA GLN A 270 -5.42 -18.76 7.34
C GLN A 270 -4.89 -19.75 6.31
N TYR A 271 -5.07 -19.45 5.02
CA TYR A 271 -4.51 -20.27 3.93
C TYR A 271 -2.98 -20.38 4.04
N LEU A 272 -2.31 -19.25 4.29
CA LEU A 272 -0.86 -19.18 4.36
C LEU A 272 -0.24 -19.74 5.64
N LYS A 273 -1.03 -19.94 6.70
CA LYS A 273 -0.56 -20.54 7.96
C LYS A 273 0.10 -21.90 7.75
N ASN A 274 -0.31 -22.63 6.71
CA ASN A 274 0.25 -23.93 6.36
C ASN A 274 1.34 -23.88 5.28
N ASP A 275 1.60 -22.73 4.66
CA ASP A 275 2.65 -22.58 3.64
C ASP A 275 4.04 -22.75 4.28
N THR A 276 4.85 -23.65 3.71
CA THR A 276 6.18 -23.97 4.24
C THR A 276 7.14 -22.77 4.18
N ARG A 277 7.02 -21.92 3.16
CA ARG A 277 7.84 -20.71 3.01
C ARG A 277 7.47 -19.67 4.07
N VAL A 278 6.18 -19.51 4.35
CA VAL A 278 5.69 -18.63 5.40
C VAL A 278 6.17 -19.10 6.76
N LYS A 279 6.06 -20.41 7.05
CA LYS A 279 6.61 -20.98 8.29
C LYS A 279 8.12 -20.75 8.42
N ALA A 280 8.88 -20.91 7.33
CA ALA A 280 10.32 -20.66 7.33
C ALA A 280 10.66 -19.19 7.65
N ILE A 281 9.94 -18.24 7.05
CA ILE A 281 10.11 -16.80 7.30
C ILE A 281 9.73 -16.44 8.74
N LEU A 282 8.59 -16.94 9.24
CA LEU A 282 8.12 -16.64 10.60
C LEU A 282 8.96 -17.33 11.69
N SER A 283 9.65 -18.41 11.36
CA SER A 283 10.56 -19.11 12.28
C SER A 283 11.96 -18.51 12.30
N ASP A 284 12.25 -17.55 11.42
CA ASP A 284 13.54 -16.88 11.33
C ASP A 284 13.75 -15.95 12.54
N GLU A 285 14.92 -16.06 13.19
CA GLU A 285 15.22 -15.34 14.43
C GLU A 285 15.18 -13.81 14.26
N GLU A 286 15.62 -13.31 13.10
CA GLU A 286 15.60 -11.88 12.79
C GLU A 286 14.15 -11.38 12.70
N VAL A 287 13.29 -12.11 12.00
CA VAL A 287 11.86 -11.79 11.84
C VAL A 287 11.15 -11.84 13.19
N ARG A 288 11.41 -12.88 14.00
CA ARG A 288 10.85 -13.00 15.34
C ARG A 288 11.26 -11.83 16.23
N THR A 289 12.55 -11.49 16.23
CA THR A 289 13.07 -10.34 16.98
C THR A 289 12.37 -9.04 16.58
N LEU A 290 12.15 -8.82 15.28
CA LEU A 290 11.46 -7.63 14.78
C LEU A 290 9.97 -7.60 15.17
N ILE A 291 9.29 -8.75 15.15
CA ILE A 291 7.91 -8.89 15.63
C ILE A 291 7.82 -8.64 17.13
N GLU A 292 8.71 -9.22 17.93
CA GLU A 292 8.77 -9.07 19.38
C GLU A 292 9.05 -7.62 19.80
N LYS A 293 9.95 -6.93 19.07
CA LYS A 293 10.22 -5.50 19.26
C LYS A 293 9.08 -4.60 18.79
N GLN A 294 8.09 -5.14 18.08
CA GLN A 294 7.00 -4.37 17.45
C GLN A 294 7.52 -3.20 16.60
N ASN A 295 8.71 -3.35 16.00
CA ASN A 295 9.32 -2.31 15.19
C ASN A 295 8.76 -2.40 13.77
N THR A 296 7.55 -1.89 13.58
CA THR A 296 6.80 -2.02 12.34
C THR A 296 7.50 -1.38 11.14
N ALA A 297 8.28 -0.32 11.36
CA ALA A 297 9.04 0.32 10.30
C ALA A 297 10.15 -0.61 9.78
N GLU A 298 10.91 -1.22 10.68
CA GLU A 298 11.93 -2.22 10.30
C GLU A 298 11.30 -3.48 9.72
N LEU A 299 10.17 -3.95 10.26
CA LEU A 299 9.41 -5.07 9.69
C LEU A 299 9.04 -4.81 8.24
N LEU A 300 8.42 -3.66 7.95
CA LEU A 300 7.97 -3.32 6.60
C LEU A 300 9.12 -3.24 5.58
N LEU A 301 10.38 -3.15 6.02
CA LEU A 301 11.53 -3.00 5.14
C LEU A 301 12.45 -4.22 5.14
N ASN A 302 12.19 -5.18 6.04
CA ASN A 302 12.90 -6.43 6.08
C ASN A 302 12.60 -7.25 4.80
N ALA A 303 13.64 -7.72 4.13
CA ALA A 303 13.50 -8.45 2.86
C ALA A 303 12.65 -9.72 2.97
N LYS A 304 12.68 -10.41 4.13
CA LYS A 304 11.87 -11.61 4.38
C LYS A 304 10.41 -11.24 4.61
N ILE A 305 10.13 -10.11 5.26
CA ILE A 305 8.76 -9.59 5.37
C ILE A 305 8.23 -9.14 4.01
N HIS A 306 9.05 -8.51 3.16
CA HIS A 306 8.66 -8.24 1.77
C HIS A 306 8.33 -9.54 1.00
N GLN A 307 9.11 -10.59 1.20
CA GLN A 307 8.81 -11.91 0.63
C GLN A 307 7.51 -12.50 1.19
N LEU A 308 7.24 -12.31 2.48
CA LEU A 308 5.97 -12.70 3.09
C LEU A 308 4.80 -11.92 2.47
N ILE A 309 4.93 -10.60 2.33
CA ILE A 309 3.94 -9.74 1.69
C ILE A 309 3.74 -10.15 0.22
N SER A 310 4.78 -10.47 -0.54
CA SER A 310 4.62 -10.92 -1.92
C SER A 310 3.92 -12.27 -2.00
N ILE A 311 4.22 -13.21 -1.10
CA ILE A 311 3.48 -14.48 -0.98
C ILE A 311 1.99 -14.19 -0.66
N VAL A 312 1.71 -13.23 0.21
CA VAL A 312 0.36 -12.78 0.56
C VAL A 312 -0.36 -12.16 -0.64
N LEU A 313 0.30 -11.36 -1.46
CA LEU A 313 -0.32 -10.63 -2.56
C LEU A 313 -0.41 -11.41 -3.89
N ASP A 314 0.53 -12.32 -4.19
CA ASP A 314 0.69 -12.86 -5.55
C ASP A 314 -0.02 -14.21 -5.83
N ASP A 315 -0.49 -14.98 -4.83
CA ASP A 315 -1.15 -16.29 -5.07
C ASP A 315 -2.69 -16.15 -5.28
N PRO A 316 -3.24 -16.37 -6.48
CA PRO A 316 -4.68 -16.15 -6.74
C PRO A 316 -5.61 -17.25 -6.20
N LYS A 317 -5.11 -18.31 -5.55
CA LYS A 317 -5.91 -19.51 -5.23
C LYS A 317 -6.70 -19.43 -3.92
N LEU A 318 -7.50 -18.40 -3.71
CA LEU A 318 -8.42 -18.35 -2.56
C LEU A 318 -9.77 -19.05 -2.83
N GLU A 319 -10.12 -19.28 -4.09
CA GLU A 319 -11.38 -19.90 -4.49
C GLU A 319 -11.41 -21.41 -4.17
N GLY A 320 -12.52 -21.88 -3.60
CA GLY A 320 -12.76 -23.31 -3.31
C GLY A 320 -12.19 -23.83 -1.99
N VAL A 321 -11.52 -22.99 -1.20
CA VAL A 321 -11.10 -23.35 0.17
C VAL A 321 -12.24 -23.03 1.13
N ASP A 322 -12.70 -24.02 1.88
CA ASP A 322 -13.60 -23.79 3.01
C ASP A 322 -12.78 -23.20 4.17
N TYR A 323 -12.98 -21.92 4.49
CA TYR A 323 -12.27 -21.27 5.58
C TYR A 323 -12.94 -21.46 6.94
N THR A 324 -14.17 -21.98 6.98
CA THR A 324 -14.91 -22.18 8.23
C THR A 324 -14.26 -23.26 9.10
N GLN A 325 -13.56 -24.22 8.48
CA GLN A 325 -12.76 -25.23 9.18
C GLN A 325 -11.66 -24.63 10.08
N PHE A 326 -11.20 -23.40 9.80
CA PHE A 326 -10.16 -22.74 10.60
C PHE A 326 -10.72 -22.01 11.82
N VAL A 327 -12.04 -21.84 11.90
CA VAL A 327 -12.71 -21.10 12.98
C VAL A 327 -12.96 -21.99 14.20
N ASN A 328 -13.01 -23.32 14.03
CA ASN A 328 -13.53 -24.26 15.03
C ASN A 328 -12.51 -25.26 15.60
N GLN A 329 -11.30 -24.81 15.90
CA GLN A 329 -10.34 -25.57 16.72
C GLN A 329 -10.10 -24.98 18.12
N ALA A 330 -10.90 -23.98 18.52
CA ALA A 330 -11.03 -23.59 19.92
C ALA A 330 -12.19 -24.38 20.51
N GLU A 331 -11.86 -25.43 21.25
CA GLU A 331 -12.75 -26.37 21.92
C GLU A 331 -13.86 -25.65 22.72
N ASP A 332 -15.08 -26.22 22.72
CA ASP A 332 -16.21 -25.92 23.63
C ASP A 332 -16.99 -24.60 23.49
N GLY A 333 -17.09 -24.05 22.28
CA GLY A 333 -17.95 -22.90 21.96
C GLY A 333 -19.43 -23.20 21.67
N ASP A 334 -19.85 -24.47 21.70
CA ASP A 334 -21.20 -24.89 21.29
C ASP A 334 -22.34 -24.38 22.21
N ALA A 335 -21.99 -23.80 23.36
CA ALA A 335 -22.97 -23.27 24.31
C ALA A 335 -23.39 -21.81 24.07
N MET A 336 -22.69 -21.04 23.22
CA MET A 336 -22.90 -19.59 23.13
C MET A 336 -23.62 -19.10 21.87
N LEU A 337 -23.65 -19.89 20.79
CA LEU A 337 -24.41 -19.55 19.58
C LEU A 337 -25.87 -20.05 19.62
N SER A 338 -26.26 -20.83 20.63
CA SER A 338 -27.62 -21.37 20.78
C SER A 338 -28.54 -20.58 21.70
N ARG A 339 -28.12 -19.42 22.25
CA ARG A 339 -28.93 -18.73 23.29
C ARG A 339 -29.85 -17.61 22.83
N ASP A 340 -29.73 -17.11 21.60
CA ASP A 340 -30.71 -16.15 21.02
C ASP A 340 -30.88 -16.24 19.49
N ALA A 341 -30.24 -17.21 18.83
CA ALA A 341 -30.65 -17.61 17.49
C ALA A 341 -31.64 -18.77 17.64
N ASP A 342 -32.94 -18.47 17.55
CA ASP A 342 -33.94 -19.46 17.15
C ASP A 342 -33.31 -20.21 15.96
N PRO A 343 -33.11 -21.54 16.01
CA PRO A 343 -32.47 -22.28 14.93
C PRO A 343 -33.31 -22.02 13.69
N ALA A 344 -32.84 -21.07 12.87
CA ALA A 344 -33.35 -20.85 11.55
C ALA A 344 -33.14 -22.20 10.88
N LYS A 345 -34.24 -22.97 10.79
CA LYS A 345 -34.35 -24.19 10.01
C LYS A 345 -33.54 -23.91 8.76
N SER A 346 -32.41 -24.62 8.57
CA SER A 346 -31.67 -24.46 7.33
C SER A 346 -32.68 -24.82 6.25
N ASN A 347 -33.11 -23.81 5.49
CA ASN A 347 -34.22 -23.99 4.58
C ASN A 347 -33.69 -24.91 3.48
N PRO A 348 -34.25 -26.13 3.32
CA PRO A 348 -33.72 -27.12 2.41
C PRO A 348 -33.54 -26.52 1.00
N ILE A 349 -32.36 -26.73 0.42
CA ILE A 349 -32.05 -26.30 -0.95
C ILE A 349 -32.50 -27.38 -1.92
N TYR A 350 -33.25 -26.99 -2.94
CA TYR A 350 -33.74 -27.90 -3.96
C TYR A 350 -33.09 -27.60 -5.31
N LYS A 351 -32.74 -28.68 -6.02
CA LYS A 351 -32.25 -28.64 -7.41
C LYS A 351 -33.43 -28.86 -8.36
N TRP A 352 -33.63 -27.97 -9.33
CA TRP A 352 -34.66 -28.10 -10.36
C TRP A 352 -34.19 -27.55 -11.72
N VAL A 353 -34.86 -27.91 -12.81
CA VAL A 353 -34.50 -27.49 -14.18
C VAL A 353 -35.52 -26.48 -14.71
N SER A 354 -35.04 -25.31 -15.13
CA SER A 354 -35.87 -24.23 -15.69
C SER A 354 -36.42 -24.60 -17.07
N GLU A 355 -37.38 -23.82 -17.59
CA GLU A 355 -37.91 -24.01 -18.95
C GLU A 355 -36.84 -23.85 -20.04
N ALA A 356 -35.78 -23.09 -19.76
CA ALA A 356 -34.63 -22.94 -20.64
C ALA A 356 -33.62 -24.10 -20.54
N GLY A 357 -33.92 -25.16 -19.77
CA GLY A 357 -33.02 -26.30 -19.56
C GLY A 357 -31.87 -26.03 -18.58
N THR A 358 -31.87 -24.89 -17.89
CA THR A 358 -30.82 -24.53 -16.93
C THR A 358 -31.12 -25.10 -15.55
N THR A 359 -30.14 -25.75 -14.92
CA THR A 359 -30.27 -26.21 -13.52
C THR A 359 -30.19 -25.01 -12.57
N LYS A 360 -31.16 -24.88 -11.66
CA LYS A 360 -31.19 -23.87 -10.60
C LYS A 360 -31.21 -24.54 -9.22
N TYR A 361 -30.66 -23.83 -8.23
CA TYR A 361 -30.64 -24.21 -6.82
C TYR A 361 -31.34 -23.11 -6.04
N THR A 362 -32.52 -23.38 -5.49
CA THR A 362 -33.34 -22.39 -4.78
C THR A 362 -34.07 -23.02 -3.60
N HIS A 363 -34.64 -22.21 -2.72
CA HIS A 363 -35.54 -22.69 -1.67
C HIS A 363 -36.89 -23.12 -2.26
N TRP A 364 -37.65 -23.95 -1.52
CA TRP A 364 -38.93 -24.51 -1.97
C TRP A 364 -39.96 -23.44 -2.40
N GLU A 365 -39.96 -22.30 -1.72
CA GLU A 365 -40.88 -21.18 -1.95
C GLU A 365 -40.63 -20.46 -3.29
N ASP A 366 -39.38 -20.50 -3.77
CA ASP A 366 -38.96 -19.85 -5.02
C ASP A 366 -39.13 -20.75 -6.26
N ILE A 367 -39.56 -22.00 -6.08
CA ILE A 367 -39.77 -22.94 -7.19
C ILE A 367 -41.15 -22.69 -7.80
N PRO A 368 -41.25 -22.41 -9.12
CA PRO A 368 -42.53 -22.33 -9.80
C PRO A 368 -43.41 -23.56 -9.55
N GLU A 369 -44.72 -23.37 -9.34
CA GLU A 369 -45.67 -24.43 -8.97
C GLU A 369 -45.57 -25.68 -9.88
N ASN A 370 -45.40 -25.45 -11.18
CA ASN A 370 -45.27 -26.49 -12.21
C ASN A 370 -43.93 -27.24 -12.20
N LYS A 371 -42.96 -26.81 -11.39
CA LYS A 371 -41.62 -27.39 -11.27
C LYS A 371 -41.35 -28.04 -9.91
N LYS A 372 -42.21 -27.81 -8.91
CA LYS A 372 -42.08 -28.40 -7.55
C LYS A 372 -42.04 -29.93 -7.57
N SER A 373 -42.75 -30.59 -8.49
CA SER A 373 -42.74 -32.05 -8.63
C SER A 373 -41.44 -32.63 -9.22
N GLN A 374 -40.61 -31.78 -9.84
CA GLN A 374 -39.32 -32.17 -10.43
C GLN A 374 -38.13 -31.74 -9.55
N ALA A 375 -38.40 -31.07 -8.43
CA ALA A 375 -37.39 -30.58 -7.52
C ALA A 375 -36.83 -31.73 -6.67
N VAL A 376 -35.51 -31.87 -6.66
CA VAL A 376 -34.80 -32.87 -5.84
C VAL A 376 -34.18 -32.15 -4.65
N LEU A 377 -34.51 -32.62 -3.44
CA LEU A 377 -33.90 -32.14 -2.22
C LEU A 377 -32.40 -32.49 -2.24
N MET A 378 -31.55 -31.46 -2.15
CA MET A 378 -30.13 -31.65 -1.96
C MET A 378 -29.90 -31.82 -0.46
N THR A 379 -29.63 -33.05 -0.03
CA THR A 379 -29.11 -33.31 1.33
C THR A 379 -27.62 -32.99 1.29
N GLU A 380 -27.16 -32.15 2.22
CA GLU A 380 -25.72 -31.92 2.42
C GLU A 380 -25.00 -33.20 2.85
#